data_AF-A0A850QUU9-F1
#
_entry.id   AF-A0A850QUU9-F1
#
_cell.length_a   1.000
_cell.length_b   1.000
_cell.length_c   1.000
_cell.angle_alpha   90.00
_cell.angle_beta   90.00
_cell.angle_gamma   90.00
#
_symmetry.space_group_name_H-M   'P 1'
#
loop_
_entity.id
_entity.type
_entity.pdbx_description
1 polymer ?
#
loop_
_entity_poly.entity_id
_entity_poly.type
_entity_poly.pdbx_seq_one_letter_code
_entity_poly.pdbx_strand_id
1 'polypeptide(L)'
;SIIDPILAGFTETGARVLDPTYSVNVLCNFFYSFASTFAVIGCCWYVTDKIVEPRLKKSMPIDVAQQDESSETLTAKETKAFKVANYSMLALVAVVVALMVPENSLFRAPDGSLTSPQAPAMQVIVPLLLVFFALPGLVYGFVSQRFQSAKDVTKSMENITASLISFIVFAFFCAQFLYCFGKSNIGSLIALSGAEALKAINLPGQVTILGVILLTACLNLIITSASSKWAILAPVLVPMLMAVGLSPELTQAAFRISDSAVNVSTPMFAFYPLIISYMQRYSSQSGIGTLVSMMVPYSIGLLVTLTAMLYLFWGLDIPLGFNSGYTYG
;
A
#
# COMPACT_ATOMS: atom_id res chain seq x y z
N SER A 1 -1.94 7.31 9.32
CA SER A 1 -1.29 6.11 8.77
C SER A 1 0.01 5.84 9.53
N ILE A 2 0.45 4.58 9.67
CA ILE A 2 1.73 4.24 10.33
C ILE A 2 2.93 4.90 9.62
N ILE A 3 2.76 5.24 8.34
CA ILE A 3 3.81 5.83 7.51
C ILE A 3 4.01 7.33 7.77
N ASP A 4 3.01 8.05 8.27
CA ASP A 4 3.08 9.52 8.41
C ASP A 4 4.20 9.95 9.39
N PRO A 5 4.34 9.37 10.59
CA PRO A 5 5.44 9.72 11.50
C PRO A 5 6.82 9.35 10.95
N ILE A 6 6.91 8.25 10.19
CA ILE A 6 8.17 7.78 9.61
C ILE A 6 8.65 8.76 8.54
N LEU A 7 7.76 9.16 7.62
CA LEU A 7 8.11 10.10 6.56
C LEU A 7 8.43 11.48 7.15
N ALA A 8 7.62 11.96 8.09
CA ALA A 8 7.86 13.23 8.78
C ALA A 8 9.22 13.23 9.50
N GLY A 9 9.60 12.13 10.16
CA GLY A 9 10.90 12.01 10.82
C GLY A 9 12.09 12.12 9.85
N PHE A 10 12.01 11.49 8.67
CA PHE A 10 13.06 11.63 7.64
C PHE A 10 13.07 13.04 7.04
N THR A 11 11.91 13.62 6.79
CA THR A 11 11.78 15.00 6.29
C THR A 11 12.35 16.00 7.29
N GLU A 12 12.08 15.84 8.59
CA GLU A 12 12.64 16.66 9.67
C GLU A 12 14.16 16.52 9.74
N THR A 13 14.68 15.30 9.64
CA THR A 13 16.12 15.05 9.61
C THR A 13 16.78 15.74 8.41
N GLY A 14 16.13 15.71 7.24
CA GLY A 14 16.60 16.42 6.05
C GLY A 14 16.53 17.94 6.21
N ALA A 15 15.47 18.47 6.80
CA ALA A 15 15.29 19.90 7.03
C ALA A 15 16.35 20.47 7.99
N ARG A 16 16.70 19.69 9.02
CA ARG A 16 17.72 20.04 10.02
C ARG A 16 19.14 20.15 9.49
N VAL A 17 19.38 19.75 8.24
CA VAL A 17 20.64 20.02 7.55
C VAL A 17 20.82 21.52 7.28
N LEU A 18 19.72 22.25 7.02
CA LEU A 18 19.73 23.68 6.72
C LEU A 18 19.27 24.52 7.92
N ASP A 19 18.23 24.09 8.63
CA ASP A 19 17.70 24.75 9.84
C ASP A 19 17.59 23.73 11.00
N PRO A 20 18.56 23.72 11.93
CA PRO A 20 18.59 22.78 13.05
C PRO A 20 17.37 22.81 13.97
N THR A 21 16.62 23.93 13.96
CA THR A 21 15.44 24.12 14.82
C THR A 21 14.13 23.73 14.14
N TYR A 22 14.17 23.44 12.84
CA TYR A 22 12.98 23.05 12.08
C TYR A 22 12.36 21.77 12.64
N SER A 23 11.03 21.76 12.74
CA SER A 23 10.26 20.58 13.12
C SER A 23 9.11 20.38 12.15
N VAL A 24 8.96 19.14 11.69
CA VAL A 24 7.95 18.78 10.69
C VAL A 24 6.77 18.15 11.42
N ASN A 25 5.59 18.73 11.24
CA ASN A 25 4.37 18.17 11.82
C ASN A 25 4.05 16.82 11.15
N VAL A 26 3.74 15.79 11.94
CA VAL A 26 3.34 14.47 11.43
C VAL A 26 2.09 14.55 10.51
N LEU A 27 1.21 15.52 10.76
CA LEU A 27 -0.01 15.77 10.01
C LEU A 27 0.15 16.85 8.92
N CYS A 28 1.38 17.18 8.52
CA CYS A 28 1.66 18.24 7.55
C CYS A 28 1.12 18.00 6.14
N ASN A 29 0.69 16.77 5.81
CA ASN A 29 0.06 16.46 4.52
C ASN A 29 -1.38 15.93 4.69
N PHE A 30 -1.99 16.14 5.86
CA PHE A 30 -3.30 15.56 6.18
C PHE A 30 -4.41 16.10 5.26
N PHE A 31 -4.51 17.41 5.05
CA PHE A 31 -5.56 18.01 4.22
C PHE A 31 -5.43 17.59 2.76
N TYR A 32 -4.21 17.61 2.23
CA TYR A 32 -3.91 17.12 0.89
C TYR A 32 -4.30 15.63 0.73
N SER A 33 -3.91 14.79 1.69
CA SER A 33 -4.21 13.34 1.64
C SER A 33 -5.72 13.07 1.72
N PHE A 34 -6.43 13.80 2.58
CA PHE A 34 -7.88 13.70 2.71
C PHE A 34 -8.58 14.10 1.41
N ALA A 35 -8.29 15.29 0.87
CA ALA A 35 -8.93 15.77 -0.36
C ALA A 35 -8.57 14.89 -1.58
N SER A 36 -7.33 14.43 -1.67
CA SER A 36 -6.87 13.56 -2.74
C SER A 36 -7.58 12.20 -2.76
N THR A 37 -8.14 11.76 -1.64
CA THR A 37 -8.93 10.52 -1.58
C THR A 37 -10.09 10.55 -2.56
N PHE A 38 -10.80 11.68 -2.66
CA PHE A 38 -11.90 11.84 -3.62
C PHE A 38 -11.42 11.85 -5.08
N ALA A 39 -10.27 12.47 -5.33
CA ALA A 39 -9.64 12.48 -6.66
C ALA A 39 -9.22 11.07 -7.11
N VAL A 40 -8.63 10.30 -6.19
CA VAL A 40 -8.23 8.91 -6.40
C VAL A 40 -9.45 8.04 -6.70
N ILE A 41 -10.54 8.18 -5.95
CA ILE A 41 -11.79 7.44 -6.22
C ILE A 41 -12.29 7.72 -7.64
N GLY A 42 -12.37 9.00 -8.03
CA GLY A 42 -12.82 9.39 -9.38
C GLY A 42 -11.89 8.86 -10.48
N CYS A 43 -10.57 8.94 -10.27
CA CYS A 43 -9.58 8.43 -11.20
C CYS A 43 -9.68 6.91 -11.36
N CYS A 44 -9.71 6.16 -10.26
CA CYS A 44 -9.83 4.70 -10.27
C CYS A 44 -11.13 4.25 -10.93
N TRP A 45 -12.25 4.92 -10.65
CA TRP A 45 -13.53 4.66 -11.33
C TRP A 45 -13.39 4.85 -12.85
N TYR A 46 -12.88 6.00 -13.28
CA TYR A 46 -12.75 6.32 -14.70
C TYR A 46 -11.81 5.35 -15.43
N VAL A 47 -10.64 5.06 -14.86
CA VAL A 47 -9.67 4.13 -15.45
C VAL A 47 -10.27 2.73 -15.54
N THR A 48 -11.01 2.29 -14.53
CA THR A 48 -11.68 0.98 -14.54
C THR A 48 -12.73 0.90 -15.65
N ASP A 49 -13.73 1.76 -15.63
CA ASP A 49 -14.91 1.67 -16.51
C ASP A 49 -14.58 2.04 -17.97
N LYS A 50 -13.69 3.03 -18.19
CA LYS A 50 -13.43 3.57 -19.53
C LYS A 50 -12.20 3.01 -20.21
N ILE A 51 -11.20 2.50 -19.48
CA ILE A 51 -9.94 2.04 -20.06
C ILE A 51 -9.76 0.54 -19.88
N VAL A 52 -9.80 0.08 -18.64
CA VAL A 52 -9.38 -1.28 -18.29
C VAL A 52 -10.47 -2.30 -18.59
N GLU A 53 -11.72 -2.07 -18.16
CA GLU A 53 -12.82 -3.00 -18.41
C GLU A 53 -13.11 -3.20 -19.91
N PRO A 54 -13.18 -2.15 -20.76
CA PRO A 54 -13.37 -2.35 -22.20
C PRO A 54 -12.20 -3.08 -22.86
N ARG A 55 -10.97 -2.89 -22.36
CA ARG A 55 -9.79 -3.61 -22.84
C ARG A 55 -9.85 -5.08 -22.44
N LEU A 56 -10.13 -5.38 -21.17
CA LEU A 56 -10.24 -6.75 -20.67
C LEU A 56 -11.33 -7.54 -21.38
N LYS A 57 -12.51 -6.95 -21.61
CA LYS A 57 -13.59 -7.58 -22.40
C LYS A 57 -13.14 -8.01 -23.79
N LYS A 58 -12.16 -7.32 -24.39
CA LYS A 58 -11.62 -7.64 -25.71
C LYS A 58 -10.42 -8.59 -25.65
N SER A 59 -9.54 -8.44 -24.67
CA SER A 59 -8.22 -9.11 -24.64
C SER A 59 -8.12 -10.29 -23.68
N MET A 60 -9.05 -10.44 -22.74
CA MET A 60 -9.00 -11.47 -21.70
C MET A 60 -10.41 -12.04 -21.43
N PRO A 61 -10.94 -12.88 -22.35
CA PRO A 61 -12.15 -13.61 -22.07
C PRO A 61 -11.94 -14.57 -20.88
N ILE A 62 -13.00 -14.81 -20.13
CA ILE A 62 -13.00 -15.79 -19.04
C ILE A 62 -12.88 -17.18 -19.70
N ASP A 63 -11.75 -17.86 -19.45
CA ASP A 63 -11.40 -19.14 -20.06
C ASP A 63 -11.42 -20.30 -19.06
N VAL A 64 -11.37 -19.98 -17.76
CA VAL A 64 -11.59 -20.94 -16.68
C VAL A 64 -13.09 -21.05 -16.50
N ALA A 65 -13.60 -22.28 -16.61
CA ALA A 65 -14.97 -22.59 -16.23
C ALA A 65 -15.17 -22.05 -14.80
N GLN A 66 -15.87 -20.92 -14.71
CA GLN A 66 -16.38 -20.47 -13.44
C GLN A 66 -17.23 -21.65 -12.96
N GLN A 67 -16.94 -22.20 -11.79
CA GLN A 67 -18.02 -22.85 -11.09
C GLN A 67 -19.08 -21.76 -11.00
N ASP A 68 -20.16 -21.96 -11.73
CA ASP A 68 -21.37 -21.19 -11.58
C ASP A 68 -21.69 -21.28 -10.08
N GLU A 69 -21.22 -20.31 -9.29
CA GLU A 69 -21.81 -19.98 -7.99
C GLU A 69 -23.15 -19.28 -8.28
N SER A 70 -23.91 -19.80 -9.25
CA SER A 70 -25.22 -19.36 -9.66
C SER A 70 -26.18 -19.79 -8.57
N SER A 71 -26.08 -19.15 -7.40
CA SER A 71 -27.06 -19.24 -6.33
C SER A 71 -27.53 -20.68 -6.10
N GLU A 72 -26.60 -21.59 -5.79
CA GLU A 72 -27.00 -22.83 -5.14
C GLU A 72 -27.79 -22.39 -3.91
N THR A 73 -29.09 -22.63 -3.91
CA THR A 73 -29.95 -22.36 -2.76
C THR A 73 -29.31 -23.05 -1.58
N LEU A 74 -28.77 -22.26 -0.64
CA LEU A 74 -28.05 -22.75 0.52
C LEU A 74 -28.84 -23.89 1.13
N THR A 75 -28.23 -25.08 1.22
CA THR A 75 -28.90 -26.19 1.88
C THR A 75 -29.22 -25.81 3.33
N ALA A 76 -30.21 -26.46 3.94
CA ALA A 76 -30.55 -26.19 5.34
C ALA A 76 -29.34 -26.40 6.28
N LYS A 77 -28.42 -27.31 5.92
CA LYS A 77 -27.17 -27.55 6.64
C LYS A 77 -26.20 -26.37 6.50
N GLU A 78 -26.00 -25.86 5.29
CA GLU A 78 -25.13 -24.72 5.04
C GLU A 78 -25.67 -23.44 5.65
N THR A 79 -26.99 -23.22 5.58
CA THR A 79 -27.65 -22.08 6.24
C THR A 79 -27.43 -22.12 7.75
N LYS A 80 -27.54 -23.31 8.37
CA LYS A 80 -27.27 -23.50 9.80
C LYS A 80 -25.79 -23.27 10.11
N ALA A 81 -24.89 -23.85 9.32
CA ALA A 81 -23.44 -23.68 9.48
C ALA A 81 -23.03 -22.20 9.37
N PHE A 82 -23.60 -21.47 8.41
CA PHE A 82 -23.36 -20.05 8.21
C PHE A 82 -23.82 -19.22 9.41
N LYS A 83 -25.02 -19.48 9.96
CA LYS A 83 -25.48 -18.80 11.19
C LYS A 83 -24.55 -19.05 12.37
N VAL A 84 -24.15 -20.30 12.59
CA VAL A 84 -23.25 -20.66 13.71
C VAL A 84 -21.85 -20.05 13.52
N ALA A 85 -21.33 -20.02 12.29
CA ALA A 85 -20.06 -19.36 11.98
C ALA A 85 -20.14 -17.83 12.17
N ASN A 86 -21.27 -17.21 11.86
CA ASN A 86 -21.46 -15.78 12.13
C ASN A 86 -21.51 -15.50 13.64
N TYR A 87 -22.18 -16.35 14.42
CA TYR A 87 -22.15 -16.23 15.89
C TYR A 87 -20.74 -16.44 16.46
N SER A 88 -19.94 -17.36 15.91
CA SER A 88 -18.56 -17.53 16.36
C SER A 88 -17.68 -16.32 15.99
N MET A 89 -17.89 -15.72 14.81
CA MET A 89 -17.25 -14.47 14.42
C MET A 89 -17.62 -13.33 15.36
N LEU A 90 -18.91 -13.13 15.64
CA LEU A 90 -19.39 -12.09 16.56
C LEU A 90 -18.88 -12.31 17.98
N ALA A 91 -18.84 -13.56 18.46
CA ALA A 91 -18.25 -13.90 19.75
C ALA A 91 -16.76 -13.55 19.79
N LEU A 92 -16.01 -13.85 18.73
CA LEU A 92 -14.60 -13.48 18.62
C LEU A 92 -14.41 -11.95 18.64
N VAL A 93 -15.22 -11.21 17.88
CA VAL A 93 -15.22 -9.74 17.91
C VAL A 93 -15.50 -9.24 19.32
N ALA A 94 -16.53 -9.77 19.98
CA ALA A 94 -16.88 -9.38 21.34
C ALA A 94 -15.74 -9.64 22.33
N VAL A 95 -15.05 -10.79 22.22
CA VAL A 95 -13.88 -11.12 23.04
C VAL A 95 -12.73 -10.16 22.76
N VAL A 96 -12.40 -9.90 21.50
CA VAL A 96 -11.32 -8.96 21.13
C VAL A 96 -11.63 -7.56 21.63
N VAL A 97 -12.86 -7.09 21.46
CA VAL A 97 -13.32 -5.79 21.98
C VAL A 97 -13.23 -5.78 23.51
N ALA A 98 -13.73 -6.80 24.20
CA ALA A 98 -13.65 -6.88 25.66
C ALA A 98 -12.20 -6.88 26.19
N LEU A 99 -11.26 -7.47 25.45
CA LEU A 99 -9.84 -7.45 25.79
C LEU A 99 -9.17 -6.10 25.50
N MET A 100 -9.63 -5.35 24.49
CA MET A 100 -9.03 -4.09 24.05
C MET A 100 -9.67 -2.83 24.66
N VAL A 101 -10.93 -2.90 25.09
CA VAL A 101 -11.66 -1.77 25.69
C VAL A 101 -11.04 -1.26 26.98
N PRO A 102 -10.67 -2.11 27.97
CA PRO A 102 -10.10 -1.64 29.22
C PRO A 102 -8.89 -0.73 29.01
N GLU A 103 -8.79 0.35 29.80
CA GLU A 103 -7.66 1.28 29.74
C GLU A 103 -6.32 0.59 30.08
N ASN A 104 -6.38 -0.43 30.94
CA ASN A 104 -5.24 -1.26 31.34
C ASN A 104 -5.01 -2.46 30.40
N SER A 105 -5.55 -2.44 29.19
CA SER A 105 -5.40 -3.55 28.25
C SER A 105 -3.93 -3.76 27.87
N LEU A 106 -3.46 -5.01 27.95
CA LEU A 106 -2.14 -5.43 27.46
C LEU A 106 -1.94 -5.20 25.96
N PHE A 107 -3.03 -4.91 25.22
CA PHE A 107 -3.00 -4.67 23.78
C PHE A 107 -2.78 -3.19 23.42
N ARG A 108 -2.79 -2.29 24.41
CA ARG A 108 -2.49 -0.87 24.24
C ARG A 108 -0.99 -0.62 24.29
N ALA A 109 -0.54 0.40 23.58
CA ALA A 109 0.79 0.95 23.71
C ALA A 109 0.99 1.59 25.11
N PRO A 110 2.24 1.86 25.53
CA PRO A 110 2.51 2.51 26.81
C PRO A 110 1.83 3.88 27.01
N ASP A 111 1.48 4.54 25.92
CA ASP A 111 0.72 5.80 25.88
C ASP A 111 -0.81 5.59 25.94
N GLY A 112 -1.28 4.35 26.08
CA GLY A 112 -2.69 3.97 26.09
C GLY A 112 -3.32 3.81 24.70
N SER A 113 -2.58 4.07 23.62
CA SER A 113 -3.10 4.01 22.25
C SER A 113 -3.27 2.57 21.74
N LEU A 114 -4.37 2.29 21.04
CA LEU A 114 -4.59 1.00 20.37
C LEU A 114 -4.08 0.97 18.93
N THR A 115 -3.89 2.13 18.32
CA THR A 115 -3.58 2.28 16.89
C THR A 115 -2.14 2.71 16.65
N SER A 116 -1.38 2.92 17.72
CA SER A 116 0.03 3.21 17.67
C SER A 116 0.81 1.99 17.14
N PRO A 117 1.86 2.17 16.34
CA PRO A 117 2.73 1.06 15.90
C PRO A 117 3.35 0.27 17.07
N GLN A 118 3.50 0.92 18.23
CA GLN A 118 4.01 0.32 19.45
C GLN A 118 2.94 -0.47 20.22
N ALA A 119 1.66 -0.38 19.82
CA ALA A 119 0.57 -1.10 20.45
C ALA A 119 0.69 -2.60 20.12
N PRO A 120 0.71 -3.49 21.12
CA PRO A 120 0.73 -4.92 20.87
C PRO A 120 -0.45 -5.38 19.99
N ALA A 121 -1.61 -4.71 20.05
CA ALA A 121 -2.73 -4.91 19.12
C ALA A 121 -2.32 -4.83 17.64
N MET A 122 -1.51 -3.84 17.29
CA MET A 122 -1.05 -3.59 15.92
C MET A 122 0.06 -4.56 15.52
N GLN A 123 0.91 -4.95 16.47
CA GLN A 123 1.99 -5.91 16.22
C GLN A 123 1.45 -7.33 15.98
N VAL A 124 0.35 -7.72 16.64
CA VAL A 124 -0.28 -9.03 16.49
C VAL A 124 -1.45 -9.05 15.50
N ILE A 125 -1.65 -7.99 14.73
CA ILE A 125 -2.81 -7.87 13.83
C ILE A 125 -2.86 -9.00 12.79
N VAL A 126 -1.70 -9.45 12.28
CA VAL A 126 -1.63 -10.54 11.29
C VAL A 126 -2.05 -11.89 11.92
N PRO A 127 -1.48 -12.32 13.06
CA PRO A 127 -2.01 -13.46 13.83
C PRO A 127 -3.50 -13.34 14.18
N LEU A 128 -3.95 -12.13 14.56
CA LEU A 128 -5.34 -11.89 14.90
C LEU A 128 -6.26 -12.09 13.69
N LEU A 129 -5.87 -11.61 12.51
CA LEU A 129 -6.58 -11.85 11.26
C LEU A 129 -6.64 -13.35 10.91
N LEU A 130 -5.55 -14.09 11.16
CA LEU A 130 -5.55 -15.54 10.98
C LEU A 130 -6.64 -16.18 11.85
N VAL A 131 -6.70 -15.86 13.15
CA VAL A 131 -7.74 -16.39 14.05
C VAL A 131 -9.13 -15.93 13.59
N PHE A 132 -9.25 -14.67 13.18
CA PHE A 132 -10.49 -14.06 12.71
C PHE A 132 -11.10 -14.76 11.51
N PHE A 133 -10.28 -15.19 10.54
CA PHE A 133 -10.76 -15.92 9.37
C PHE A 133 -10.81 -17.43 9.60
N ALA A 134 -9.86 -18.00 10.34
CA ALA A 134 -9.78 -19.44 10.58
C ALA A 134 -10.93 -19.93 11.47
N LEU A 135 -11.27 -19.22 12.54
CA LEU A 135 -12.25 -19.72 13.51
C LEU A 135 -13.67 -19.84 12.93
N PRO A 136 -14.25 -18.82 12.27
CA PRO A 136 -15.51 -18.98 11.56
C PRO A 136 -15.43 -20.01 10.42
N GLY A 137 -14.31 -20.06 9.69
CA GLY A 137 -14.10 -21.04 8.61
C GLY A 137 -14.09 -22.48 9.10
N LEU A 138 -13.44 -22.75 10.24
CA LEU A 138 -13.44 -24.06 10.90
C LEU A 138 -14.83 -24.43 11.41
N VAL A 139 -15.50 -23.50 12.12
CA VAL A 139 -16.86 -23.71 12.61
C VAL A 139 -17.81 -24.03 11.46
N TYR A 140 -17.74 -23.27 10.37
CA TYR A 140 -18.53 -23.54 9.17
C TYR A 140 -18.21 -24.92 8.60
N GLY A 141 -16.93 -25.25 8.42
CA GLY A 141 -16.50 -26.51 7.84
C GLY A 141 -16.95 -27.74 8.62
N PHE A 142 -16.87 -27.71 9.95
CA PHE A 142 -17.36 -28.82 10.80
C PHE A 142 -18.89 -28.88 10.87
N VAL A 143 -19.59 -27.75 11.01
CA VAL A 143 -21.06 -27.74 11.13
C VAL A 143 -21.75 -28.10 9.80
N SER A 144 -21.16 -27.71 8.67
CA SER A 144 -21.61 -28.12 7.32
C SER A 144 -21.24 -29.57 6.98
N GLN A 145 -20.46 -30.25 7.83
CA GLN A 145 -19.89 -31.59 7.60
C GLN A 145 -18.92 -31.67 6.41
N ARG A 146 -18.40 -30.52 5.95
CA ARG A 146 -17.34 -30.46 4.93
C ARG A 146 -15.98 -30.89 5.50
N PHE A 147 -15.75 -30.66 6.79
CA PHE A 147 -14.67 -31.24 7.56
C PHE A 147 -15.25 -32.27 8.52
N GLN A 148 -14.78 -33.52 8.45
CA GLN A 148 -15.17 -34.60 9.34
C GLN A 148 -14.08 -34.89 10.38
N SER A 149 -12.84 -34.48 10.08
CA SER A 149 -11.70 -34.69 10.94
C SER A 149 -10.68 -33.55 10.81
N ALA A 150 -9.73 -33.49 11.75
CA ALA A 150 -8.58 -32.59 11.65
C ALA A 150 -7.75 -32.83 10.37
N LYS A 151 -7.76 -34.05 9.81
CA LYS A 151 -7.05 -34.36 8.56
C LYS A 151 -7.63 -33.60 7.37
N ASP A 152 -8.95 -33.39 7.34
CA ASP A 152 -9.60 -32.66 6.24
C ASP A 152 -9.23 -31.18 6.27
N VAL A 153 -9.09 -30.61 7.47
CA VAL A 153 -8.57 -29.25 7.69
C VAL A 153 -7.15 -29.14 7.15
N THR A 154 -6.25 -30.04 7.59
CA THR A 154 -4.86 -30.06 7.11
C THR A 154 -4.81 -30.23 5.60
N LYS A 155 -5.64 -31.11 5.03
CA LYS A 155 -5.68 -31.33 3.58
C LYS A 155 -6.15 -30.09 2.82
N SER A 156 -7.12 -29.36 3.37
CA SER A 156 -7.55 -28.08 2.79
C SER A 156 -6.44 -27.03 2.86
N MET A 157 -5.66 -26.99 3.95
CA MET A 157 -4.49 -26.11 4.09
C MET A 157 -3.36 -26.50 3.13
N GLU A 158 -3.11 -27.79 2.91
CA GLU A 158 -2.17 -28.29 1.91
C GLU A 158 -2.57 -27.85 0.50
N ASN A 159 -3.86 -28.02 0.14
CA ASN A 159 -4.35 -27.68 -1.20
C ASN A 159 -4.19 -26.18 -1.50
N ILE A 160 -4.52 -25.31 -0.54
CA ILE A 160 -4.33 -23.87 -0.74
C ILE A 160 -2.83 -23.51 -0.79
N THR A 161 -1.99 -24.15 0.02
CA THR A 161 -0.53 -23.94 -0.02
C THR A 161 0.07 -24.40 -1.35
N ALA A 162 -0.38 -25.54 -1.88
CA ALA A 162 0.03 -26.07 -3.18
C ALA A 162 -0.29 -25.09 -4.31
N SER A 163 -1.47 -24.46 -4.26
CA SER A 163 -1.86 -23.42 -5.22
C SER A 163 -0.95 -22.17 -5.19
N LEU A 164 -0.21 -21.97 -4.10
CA LEU A 164 0.73 -20.86 -3.90
C LEU A 164 2.19 -21.25 -4.16
N ILE A 165 2.52 -22.49 -4.56
CA ILE A 165 3.92 -22.91 -4.76
C ILE A 165 4.61 -22.03 -5.81
N SER A 166 3.97 -21.78 -6.96
CA SER A 166 4.52 -20.92 -8.01
C SER A 166 4.75 -19.49 -7.51
N PHE A 167 3.85 -18.99 -6.64
CA PHE A 167 4.03 -17.71 -5.94
C PHE A 167 5.28 -17.73 -5.07
N ILE A 168 5.46 -18.77 -4.24
CA ILE A 168 6.58 -18.88 -3.29
C ILE A 168 7.91 -18.92 -4.05
N VAL A 169 8.00 -19.70 -5.13
CA VAL A 169 9.22 -19.81 -5.95
C VAL A 169 9.57 -18.46 -6.58
N PHE A 170 8.60 -17.76 -7.18
CA PHE A 170 8.84 -16.43 -7.74
C PHE A 170 9.24 -15.41 -6.66
N ALA A 171 8.47 -15.36 -5.55
CA ALA A 171 8.73 -14.45 -4.44
C ALA A 171 10.12 -14.68 -3.82
N PHE A 172 10.60 -15.94 -3.78
CA PHE A 172 11.95 -16.27 -3.34
C PHE A 172 13.00 -15.56 -4.20
N PHE A 173 12.96 -15.70 -5.53
CA PHE A 173 13.92 -15.05 -6.43
C PHE A 173 13.81 -13.53 -6.38
N CYS A 174 12.60 -12.98 -6.32
CA CYS A 174 12.39 -11.53 -6.13
C CYS A 174 12.99 -11.03 -4.82
N ALA A 175 12.80 -11.76 -3.71
CA ALA A 175 13.38 -11.41 -2.43
C ALA A 175 14.92 -11.46 -2.46
N GLN A 176 15.52 -12.45 -3.11
CA GLN A 176 16.98 -12.52 -3.29
C GLN A 176 17.50 -11.35 -4.15
N PHE A 177 16.81 -11.04 -5.25
CA PHE A 177 17.14 -9.88 -6.08
C PHE A 177 17.07 -8.59 -5.25
N LEU A 178 15.97 -8.36 -4.53
CA LEU A 178 15.80 -7.18 -3.66
C LEU A 178 16.86 -7.12 -2.56
N TYR A 179 17.25 -8.25 -1.98
CA TYR A 179 18.32 -8.31 -0.98
C TYR A 179 19.68 -7.93 -1.58
N CYS A 180 20.08 -8.55 -2.68
CA CYS A 180 21.35 -8.25 -3.36
C CYS A 180 21.37 -6.81 -3.89
N PHE A 181 20.26 -6.33 -4.45
CA PHE A 181 20.10 -4.96 -4.93
C PHE A 181 20.14 -3.93 -3.79
N GLY A 182 19.53 -4.24 -2.65
CA GLY A 182 19.61 -3.42 -1.44
C GLY A 182 21.03 -3.40 -0.87
N LYS A 183 21.70 -4.55 -0.79
CA LYS A 183 23.08 -4.66 -0.27
C LYS A 183 24.13 -4.01 -1.17
N SER A 184 23.92 -4.01 -2.49
CA SER A 184 24.84 -3.37 -3.42
C SER A 184 24.81 -1.84 -3.36
N ASN A 185 23.82 -1.26 -2.66
CA ASN A 185 23.55 0.17 -2.63
C ASN A 185 23.31 0.79 -4.02
N ILE A 186 23.06 -0.01 -5.06
CA ILE A 186 22.81 0.49 -6.42
C ILE A 186 21.55 1.36 -6.43
N GLY A 187 20.49 0.94 -5.73
CA GLY A 187 19.28 1.75 -5.56
C GLY A 187 19.56 3.09 -4.90
N SER A 188 20.38 3.09 -3.85
CA SER A 188 20.81 4.31 -3.14
C SER A 188 21.66 5.22 -4.03
N LEU A 189 22.58 4.65 -4.81
CA LEU A 189 23.45 5.38 -5.73
C LEU A 189 22.64 6.02 -6.86
N ILE A 190 21.73 5.29 -7.49
CA ILE A 190 20.83 5.84 -8.53
C ILE A 190 19.96 6.96 -7.95
N ALA A 191 19.43 6.78 -6.74
CA ALA A 191 18.62 7.80 -6.06
C ALA A 191 19.43 9.08 -5.78
N LEU A 192 20.66 8.94 -5.25
CA LEU A 192 21.54 10.06 -4.93
C LEU A 192 22.01 10.79 -6.19
N SER A 193 22.50 10.06 -7.20
CA SER A 193 22.92 10.64 -8.48
C SER A 193 21.75 11.30 -9.22
N GLY A 194 20.54 10.73 -9.16
CA GLY A 194 19.35 11.35 -9.75
C GLY A 194 18.95 12.64 -9.04
N ALA A 195 19.05 12.69 -7.71
CA ALA A 195 18.83 13.90 -6.93
C ALA A 195 19.89 14.98 -7.21
N GLU A 196 21.17 14.60 -7.32
CA GLU A 196 22.26 15.50 -7.71
C GLU A 196 22.10 16.04 -9.13
N ALA A 197 21.68 15.19 -10.08
CA ALA A 197 21.37 15.62 -11.43
C ALA A 197 20.23 16.64 -11.45
N LEU A 198 19.15 16.38 -10.70
CA LEU A 198 18.03 17.31 -10.59
C LEU A 198 18.47 18.66 -9.98
N LYS A 199 19.34 18.62 -8.97
CA LYS A 199 19.97 19.81 -8.37
C LYS A 199 20.79 20.59 -9.40
N ALA A 200 21.58 19.90 -10.22
CA ALA A 200 22.50 20.52 -11.17
C ALA A 200 21.78 21.26 -12.31
N ILE A 201 20.56 20.85 -12.69
CA ILE A 201 19.78 21.53 -13.74
C ILE A 201 19.28 22.91 -13.27
N ASN A 202 19.24 23.16 -11.94
CA ASN A 202 18.90 24.46 -11.34
C ASN A 202 17.57 25.05 -11.86
N LEU A 203 16.53 24.21 -11.88
CA LEU A 203 15.19 24.57 -12.35
C LEU A 203 14.41 25.42 -11.32
N PRO A 204 13.41 26.21 -11.75
CA PRO A 204 12.48 26.87 -10.85
C PRO A 204 11.78 25.87 -9.92
N GLY A 205 11.51 26.28 -8.68
CA GLY A 205 10.97 25.41 -7.63
C GLY A 205 9.74 24.60 -8.06
N GLN A 206 8.78 25.19 -8.78
CA GLN A 206 7.61 24.47 -9.28
C GLN A 206 7.99 23.32 -10.22
N VAL A 207 8.97 23.53 -11.12
CA VAL A 207 9.39 22.50 -12.08
C VAL A 207 10.22 21.43 -11.39
N THR A 208 11.02 21.81 -10.40
CA THR A 208 11.81 20.87 -9.61
C THR A 208 10.92 19.92 -8.80
N ILE A 209 9.77 20.36 -8.29
CA ILE A 209 8.78 19.48 -7.65
C ILE A 209 8.25 18.40 -8.62
N LEU A 210 7.91 18.77 -9.86
CA LEU A 210 7.56 17.79 -10.89
C LEU A 210 8.71 16.82 -11.16
N GLY A 211 9.94 17.33 -11.20
CA GLY A 211 11.15 16.51 -11.31
C GLY A 211 11.30 15.50 -10.18
N VAL A 212 11.03 15.88 -8.92
CA VAL A 212 11.02 14.98 -7.77
C VAL A 212 9.93 13.91 -7.90
N ILE A 213 8.73 14.30 -8.34
CA ILE A 213 7.62 13.37 -8.59
C ILE A 213 8.06 12.32 -9.63
N LEU A 214 8.59 12.74 -10.77
CA LEU A 214 9.00 11.83 -11.84
C LEU A 214 10.21 10.97 -11.45
N LEU A 215 11.21 11.54 -10.78
CA LEU A 215 12.36 10.81 -10.27
C LEU A 215 11.90 9.70 -9.31
N THR A 216 11.04 10.05 -8.35
CA THR A 216 10.51 9.10 -7.38
C THR A 216 9.68 8.02 -8.08
N ALA A 217 8.87 8.40 -9.08
CA ALA A 217 8.08 7.46 -9.88
C ALA A 217 8.96 6.42 -10.59
N CYS A 218 10.09 6.84 -11.17
CA CYS A 218 11.07 5.91 -11.76
C CYS A 218 11.70 5.00 -10.70
N LEU A 219 12.08 5.53 -9.54
CA LEU A 219 12.66 4.75 -8.45
C LEU A 219 11.69 3.71 -7.89
N ASN A 220 10.39 3.99 -7.90
CA ASN A 220 9.35 3.06 -7.42
C ASN A 220 9.25 1.76 -8.24
N LEU A 221 9.69 1.78 -9.49
CA LEU A 221 9.75 0.55 -10.29
C LEU A 221 10.77 -0.44 -9.73
N ILE A 222 11.80 0.05 -9.03
CA ILE A 222 12.95 -0.72 -8.57
C ILE A 222 12.90 -0.94 -7.05
N ILE A 223 12.60 0.13 -6.29
CA ILE A 223 12.56 0.11 -4.83
C ILE A 223 11.11 0.29 -4.38
N THR A 224 10.49 -0.74 -3.84
CA THR A 224 9.08 -0.69 -3.45
C THR A 224 8.86 -0.08 -2.07
N SER A 225 9.86 -0.16 -1.17
CA SER A 225 9.77 0.38 0.18
C SER A 225 9.83 1.90 0.21
N ALA A 226 8.71 2.53 0.58
CA ALA A 226 8.59 3.97 0.76
C ALA A 226 9.59 4.53 1.79
N SER A 227 9.68 3.90 2.96
CA SER A 227 10.59 4.33 4.04
C SER A 227 12.05 4.20 3.63
N SER A 228 12.42 3.14 2.91
CA SER A 228 13.80 2.96 2.42
C SER A 228 14.18 4.02 1.40
N LYS A 229 13.29 4.34 0.44
CA LYS A 229 13.52 5.41 -0.53
C LYS A 229 13.65 6.76 0.16
N TRP A 230 12.71 7.09 1.04
CA TRP A 230 12.67 8.40 1.67
C TRP A 230 13.83 8.63 2.63
N ALA A 231 14.29 7.60 3.33
CA ALA A 231 15.49 7.69 4.18
C ALA A 231 16.75 8.15 3.40
N ILE A 232 16.84 7.79 2.12
CA ILE A 232 17.99 8.13 1.26
C ILE A 232 17.75 9.46 0.54
N LEU A 233 16.52 9.69 0.05
CA LEU A 233 16.16 10.86 -0.73
C LEU A 233 15.98 12.12 0.12
N ALA A 234 15.37 12.01 1.31
CA ALA A 234 15.03 13.17 2.13
C ALA A 234 16.27 14.01 2.52
N PRO A 235 17.41 13.43 2.97
CA PRO A 235 18.60 14.20 3.30
C PRO A 235 19.21 14.99 2.13
N VAL A 236 18.89 14.62 0.88
CA VAL A 236 19.38 15.31 -0.32
C VAL A 236 18.35 16.30 -0.86
N LEU A 237 17.11 15.83 -1.09
CA LEU A 237 16.07 16.60 -1.75
C LEU A 237 15.45 17.67 -0.86
N VAL A 238 15.27 17.40 0.44
CA VAL A 238 14.64 18.36 1.36
C VAL A 238 15.50 19.63 1.51
N PRO A 239 16.78 19.57 1.95
CA PRO A 239 17.58 20.77 2.07
C PRO A 239 17.86 21.45 0.72
N MET A 240 17.91 20.69 -0.39
CA MET A 240 17.98 21.27 -1.74
C MET A 240 16.77 22.14 -2.07
N LEU A 241 15.55 21.66 -1.81
CA LEU A 241 14.33 22.40 -2.12
C LEU A 241 14.09 23.55 -1.13
N MET A 242 14.50 23.41 0.12
CA MET A 242 14.53 24.51 1.08
C MET A 242 15.47 25.64 0.63
N ALA A 243 16.63 25.33 0.06
CA ALA A 243 17.57 26.34 -0.44
C ALA A 243 16.99 27.19 -1.58
N VAL A 244 15.97 26.72 -2.28
CA VAL A 244 15.22 27.49 -3.30
C VAL A 244 13.89 28.03 -2.79
N GLY A 245 13.68 28.03 -1.46
CA GLY A 245 12.54 28.64 -0.80
C GLY A 245 11.28 27.77 -0.74
N LEU A 246 11.38 26.45 -0.92
CA LEU A 246 10.25 25.53 -0.77
C LEU A 246 10.26 24.79 0.57
N SER A 247 9.07 24.51 1.09
CA SER A 247 8.94 23.83 2.38
C SER A 247 9.32 22.33 2.32
N PRO A 248 9.81 21.76 3.44
CA PRO A 248 9.98 20.32 3.59
C PRO A 248 8.67 19.54 3.40
N GLU A 249 7.54 20.10 3.83
CA GLU A 249 6.21 19.49 3.76
C GLU A 249 5.75 19.30 2.31
N LEU A 250 6.05 20.25 1.43
CA LEU A 250 5.78 20.16 -0.01
C LEU A 250 6.65 19.09 -0.66
N THR A 251 7.92 19.02 -0.28
CA THR A 251 8.87 18.01 -0.74
C THR A 251 8.41 16.60 -0.34
N GLN A 252 7.92 16.44 0.89
CA GLN A 252 7.33 15.19 1.35
C GLN A 252 6.03 14.84 0.60
N ALA A 253 5.16 15.82 0.36
CA ALA A 253 3.93 15.60 -0.41
C ALA A 253 4.24 15.09 -1.83
N ALA A 254 5.22 15.71 -2.51
CA ALA A 254 5.67 15.31 -3.84
C ALA A 254 6.16 13.84 -3.86
N PHE A 255 6.94 13.43 -2.86
CA PHE A 255 7.37 12.04 -2.72
C PHE A 255 6.19 11.06 -2.53
N ARG A 256 5.24 11.41 -1.66
CA ARG A 256 4.06 10.56 -1.35
C ARG A 256 3.19 10.28 -2.56
N ILE A 257 3.03 11.27 -3.44
CA ILE A 257 2.26 11.15 -4.69
C ILE A 257 2.81 10.01 -5.54
N SER A 258 4.11 10.07 -5.82
CA SER A 258 4.74 9.09 -6.70
C SER A 258 4.77 7.71 -6.10
N ASP A 259 5.16 7.61 -4.82
CA ASP A 259 5.19 6.34 -4.07
C ASP A 259 3.83 5.63 -4.12
N SER A 260 2.74 6.39 -3.94
CA SER A 260 1.38 5.83 -4.00
C SER A 260 0.97 5.44 -5.42
N ALA A 261 1.30 6.25 -6.43
CA ALA A 261 0.82 6.06 -7.79
C ALA A 261 1.46 4.85 -8.50
N VAL A 262 2.76 4.60 -8.31
CA VAL A 262 3.51 3.65 -9.13
C VAL A 262 3.60 2.24 -8.53
N ASN A 263 3.50 2.10 -7.21
CA ASN A 263 3.69 0.82 -6.51
C ASN A 263 2.71 -0.29 -6.97
N VAL A 264 1.58 0.06 -7.59
CA VAL A 264 0.60 -0.91 -8.11
C VAL A 264 1.05 -1.54 -9.44
N SER A 265 1.93 -0.88 -10.20
CA SER A 265 2.42 -1.38 -11.50
C SER A 265 3.73 -2.15 -11.45
N THR A 266 4.44 -2.15 -10.31
CA THR A 266 5.76 -2.79 -10.24
C THR A 266 5.67 -4.29 -9.90
N PRO A 267 6.31 -5.18 -10.69
CA PRO A 267 6.38 -6.60 -10.39
C PRO A 267 7.23 -6.92 -9.15
N MET A 268 7.96 -5.93 -8.62
CA MET A 268 8.75 -6.05 -7.39
C MET A 268 7.89 -5.91 -6.12
N PHE A 269 6.59 -5.65 -6.26
CA PHE A 269 5.67 -5.55 -5.14
C PHE A 269 5.38 -6.93 -4.54
N ALA A 270 5.53 -7.07 -3.22
CA ALA A 270 5.51 -8.37 -2.54
C ALA A 270 4.22 -9.19 -2.74
N PHE A 271 3.09 -8.53 -2.99
CA PHE A 271 1.78 -9.18 -3.17
C PHE A 271 1.43 -9.48 -4.64
N TYR A 272 2.28 -9.10 -5.61
CA TYR A 272 2.01 -9.31 -7.05
C TYR A 272 1.59 -10.73 -7.40
N PRO A 273 2.29 -11.78 -6.93
CA PRO A 273 1.96 -13.11 -7.40
C PRO A 273 0.67 -13.65 -6.75
N LEU A 274 0.23 -13.10 -5.61
CA LEU A 274 -1.05 -13.45 -4.99
C LEU A 274 -2.19 -12.92 -5.87
N ILE A 275 -2.05 -11.68 -6.35
CA ILE A 275 -2.98 -11.06 -7.29
C ILE A 275 -3.05 -11.88 -8.59
N ILE A 276 -1.90 -12.32 -9.12
CA ILE A 276 -1.86 -13.20 -10.31
C ILE A 276 -2.61 -14.50 -10.05
N SER A 277 -2.43 -15.14 -8.89
CA SER A 277 -3.16 -16.36 -8.53
C SER A 277 -4.68 -16.15 -8.55
N TYR A 278 -5.16 -14.99 -8.08
CA TYR A 278 -6.58 -14.64 -8.19
C TYR A 278 -7.01 -14.39 -9.64
N MET A 279 -6.21 -13.70 -10.45
CA MET A 279 -6.50 -13.51 -11.87
C MET A 279 -6.59 -14.84 -12.62
N GLN A 280 -5.70 -15.79 -12.30
CA GLN A 280 -5.67 -17.13 -12.89
C GLN A 280 -6.91 -17.97 -12.60
N ARG A 281 -7.76 -17.58 -11.64
CA ARG A 281 -9.09 -18.18 -11.45
C ARG A 281 -10.11 -17.79 -12.51
N TYR A 282 -9.86 -16.69 -13.23
CA TYR A 282 -10.74 -16.19 -14.29
C TYR A 282 -10.10 -16.33 -15.67
N SER A 283 -8.80 -16.07 -15.77
CA SER A 283 -8.03 -16.14 -17.00
C SER A 283 -6.71 -16.90 -16.78
N SER A 284 -6.67 -18.16 -17.22
CA SER A 284 -5.59 -19.13 -16.95
C SER A 284 -4.21 -18.67 -17.44
N GLN A 285 -4.17 -17.90 -18.54
CA GLN A 285 -2.93 -17.36 -19.13
C GLN A 285 -2.45 -16.06 -18.47
N SER A 286 -3.12 -15.59 -17.41
CA SER A 286 -2.70 -14.38 -16.69
C SER A 286 -1.33 -14.59 -16.06
N GLY A 287 -0.40 -13.72 -16.44
CA GLY A 287 0.94 -13.68 -15.89
C GLY A 287 1.32 -12.30 -15.37
N ILE A 288 2.60 -12.14 -15.03
CA ILE A 288 3.15 -10.89 -14.51
C ILE A 288 2.94 -9.74 -15.51
N GLY A 289 3.25 -9.96 -16.79
CA GLY A 289 3.07 -8.95 -17.83
C GLY A 289 1.61 -8.51 -17.99
N THR A 290 0.66 -9.44 -17.83
CA THR A 290 -0.78 -9.16 -17.89
C THR A 290 -1.20 -8.22 -16.77
N LEU A 291 -0.79 -8.52 -15.53
CA LEU A 291 -1.09 -7.67 -14.37
C LEU A 291 -0.40 -6.30 -14.48
N VAL A 292 0.88 -6.25 -14.84
CA VAL A 292 1.60 -4.98 -15.05
C VAL A 292 0.88 -4.14 -16.10
N SER A 293 0.57 -4.71 -17.27
CA SER A 293 -0.12 -4.01 -18.37
C SER A 293 -1.50 -3.49 -17.97
N MET A 294 -2.22 -4.22 -17.11
CA MET A 294 -3.51 -3.81 -16.55
C MET A 294 -3.36 -2.66 -15.54
N MET A 295 -2.27 -2.62 -14.77
CA MET A 295 -2.04 -1.63 -13.71
C MET A 295 -1.35 -0.35 -14.18
N VAL A 296 -0.67 -0.35 -15.33
CA VAL A 296 -0.02 0.84 -15.92
C VAL A 296 -1.01 2.00 -16.13
N PRO A 297 -2.22 1.82 -16.71
CA PRO A 297 -3.19 2.89 -16.84
C PRO A 297 -3.58 3.53 -15.50
N TYR A 298 -3.72 2.74 -14.43
CA TYR A 298 -3.98 3.26 -13.09
C TYR A 298 -2.80 4.08 -12.58
N SER A 299 -1.57 3.59 -12.75
CA SER A 299 -0.38 4.30 -12.27
C SER A 299 -0.21 5.65 -12.96
N ILE A 300 -0.42 5.71 -14.28
CA ILE A 300 -0.39 6.97 -15.04
C ILE A 300 -1.53 7.89 -14.61
N GLY A 301 -2.76 7.37 -14.53
CA GLY A 301 -3.93 8.15 -14.12
C GLY A 301 -3.77 8.75 -12.72
N LEU A 302 -3.30 7.96 -11.76
CA LEU A 302 -3.05 8.39 -10.40
C LEU A 302 -1.91 9.41 -10.33
N LEU A 303 -0.80 9.19 -11.04
CA LEU A 303 0.32 10.12 -11.06
C LEU A 303 -0.12 11.49 -11.59
N VAL A 304 -0.85 11.52 -12.71
CA VAL A 304 -1.39 12.76 -13.29
C VAL A 304 -2.39 13.42 -12.36
N THR A 305 -3.36 12.67 -11.83
CA THR A 305 -4.43 13.21 -10.98
C THR A 305 -3.90 13.79 -9.68
N LEU A 306 -3.01 13.06 -8.99
CA LEU A 306 -2.43 13.50 -7.73
C LEU A 306 -1.47 14.67 -7.92
N THR A 307 -0.67 14.66 -8.99
CA THR A 307 0.17 15.80 -9.36
C THR A 307 -0.68 17.03 -9.64
N ALA A 308 -1.72 16.90 -10.47
CA ALA A 308 -2.63 18.00 -10.76
C ALA A 308 -3.30 18.54 -9.49
N MET A 309 -3.73 17.65 -8.58
CA MET A 309 -4.26 18.05 -7.27
C MET A 309 -3.25 18.81 -6.43
N LEU A 310 -1.96 18.41 -6.42
CA LEU A 310 -0.92 19.13 -5.67
C LEU A 310 -0.73 20.55 -6.21
N TYR A 311 -0.65 20.72 -7.54
CA TYR A 311 -0.53 22.04 -8.15
C TYR A 311 -1.79 22.89 -7.96
N LEU A 312 -2.97 22.28 -7.92
CA LEU A 312 -4.21 22.98 -7.59
C LEU A 312 -4.19 23.49 -6.14
N PHE A 313 -3.80 22.63 -5.19
CA PHE A 313 -3.63 22.98 -3.79
C PHE A 313 -2.63 24.13 -3.61
N TRP A 314 -1.49 24.03 -4.29
CA TRP A 314 -0.45 25.06 -4.26
C TRP A 314 -0.92 26.37 -4.91
N GLY A 315 -1.56 26.31 -6.08
CA GLY A 315 -2.04 27.50 -6.79
C GLY A 315 -3.18 28.23 -6.09
N LEU A 316 -3.96 27.52 -5.27
CA LEU A 316 -5.03 28.09 -4.45
C LEU A 316 -4.58 28.42 -3.01
N ASP A 317 -3.30 28.22 -2.70
CA ASP A 317 -2.70 28.42 -1.36
C ASP A 317 -3.46 27.69 -0.23
N ILE A 318 -4.02 26.51 -0.55
CA ILE A 318 -4.70 25.67 0.43
C ILE A 318 -3.64 24.93 1.24
N PRO A 319 -3.60 25.00 2.57
CA PRO A 319 -2.57 24.33 3.35
C PRO A 319 -2.55 22.81 3.10
N LEU A 320 -1.35 22.22 3.00
CA LEU A 320 -1.18 20.77 2.81
C LEU A 320 -1.67 19.96 4.01
N GLY A 321 -1.65 20.55 5.20
CA GLY A 321 -2.01 19.94 6.47
C GLY A 321 -1.85 20.92 7.64
N PHE A 322 -1.68 20.37 8.84
CA PHE A 322 -1.49 21.18 10.04
C PHE A 322 -0.04 21.69 10.11
N ASN A 323 0.12 22.98 10.37
CA ASN A 323 1.41 23.65 10.46
C ASN A 323 2.32 23.35 9.24
N SER A 324 1.76 23.54 8.05
CA SER A 324 2.42 23.28 6.77
C SER A 324 2.28 24.48 5.84
N GLY A 325 3.38 24.95 5.26
CA GLY A 325 3.39 25.94 4.19
C GLY A 325 3.89 25.35 2.87
N TYR A 326 3.88 26.15 1.80
CA TYR A 326 4.52 25.81 0.52
C TYR A 326 5.93 26.37 0.38
N THR A 327 6.19 27.46 1.09
CA THR A 327 7.45 28.19 1.05
C THR A 327 8.21 28.03 2.35
N TYR A 328 9.53 28.09 2.24
CA TYR A 328 10.47 28.16 3.35
C TYR A 328 11.14 29.55 3.31
N GLY A 329 10.99 30.31 4.39
CA GLY A 329 11.49 31.68 4.54
C GLY A 329 11.11 32.27 5.89
#